data_AF-A0A3D3ZXB1-F1
#
_entry.id   AF-A0A3D3ZXB1-F1
#
_cell.length_a   1.000
_cell.length_b   1.000
_cell.length_c   1.000
_cell.angle_alpha   90.00
_cell.angle_beta   90.00
_cell.angle_gamma   90.00
#
_symmetry.space_group_name_H-M   'P 1'
#
loop_
_entity.id
_entity.type
_entity.pdbx_description
1 polymer ?
#
loop_
_entity_poly.entity_id
_entity_poly.type
_entity_poly.pdbx_seq_one_letter_code
_entity_poly.pdbx_strand_id
1 'polypeptide(L)'
;PPTKTETIKETIDAHREDASCNICHKKMDPLGIALENFDVIGRWRDQYTDVSNYAPTANKKGGRFPVDARTVHLDGRAFEGPQGLK
;
A
#
# COMPACT_ATOMS: atom_id res chain seq x y z
N PRO A 1 4.27 -2.65 -15.89
CA PRO A 1 3.39 -2.89 -14.72
C PRO A 1 2.20 -1.91 -14.75
N PRO A 2 0.99 -2.30 -14.31
CA PRO A 2 -0.18 -1.42 -14.38
C PRO A 2 0.06 -0.20 -13.47
N THR A 3 0.26 0.96 -14.08
CA THR A 3 0.54 2.25 -13.40
C THR A 3 -0.70 3.15 -13.38
N LYS A 4 -1.91 2.55 -13.44
CA LYS A 4 -3.18 3.27 -13.54
C LYS A 4 -4.08 2.97 -12.34
N THR A 5 -3.53 3.16 -11.16
CA THR A 5 -4.18 2.96 -9.87
C THR A 5 -4.00 4.24 -9.05
N GLU A 6 -5.04 4.66 -8.34
CA GLU A 6 -5.09 5.97 -7.68
C GLU A 6 -4.34 5.94 -6.33
N THR A 7 -4.13 4.74 -5.77
CA THR A 7 -3.44 4.52 -4.50
C THR A 7 -2.36 3.43 -4.58
N ILE A 8 -1.42 3.44 -3.61
CA ILE A 8 -0.39 2.39 -3.48
C ILE A 8 -1.03 1.02 -3.27
N LYS A 9 -2.07 0.93 -2.43
CA LYS A 9 -2.76 -0.33 -2.15
C LYS A 9 -3.38 -0.94 -3.41
N GLU A 10 -4.09 -0.14 -4.20
CA GLU A 10 -4.65 -0.60 -5.48
C GLU A 10 -3.56 -1.05 -6.45
N THR A 11 -2.40 -0.38 -6.44
CA THR A 11 -1.25 -0.75 -7.27
C THR A 11 -0.71 -2.13 -6.88
N ILE A 12 -0.58 -2.39 -5.58
CA ILE A 12 -0.18 -3.70 -5.04
C ILE A 12 -1.24 -4.75 -5.38
N ASP A 13 -2.53 -4.46 -5.18
CA ASP A 13 -3.60 -5.40 -5.46
C ASP A 13 -3.65 -5.78 -6.95
N ALA A 14 -3.47 -4.82 -7.87
CA ALA A 14 -3.32 -5.11 -9.30
C ALA A 14 -2.06 -5.97 -9.60
N HIS A 15 -0.97 -5.78 -8.85
CA HIS A 15 0.24 -6.59 -9.00
C HIS A 15 0.03 -8.04 -8.52
N ARG A 16 -0.82 -8.24 -7.50
CA ARG A 16 -1.17 -9.55 -6.94
C ARG A 16 -2.12 -10.38 -7.80
N GLU A 17 -2.74 -9.78 -8.82
CA GLU A 17 -3.55 -10.52 -9.80
C GLU A 17 -2.68 -11.51 -10.60
N ASP A 18 -1.39 -11.23 -10.75
CA ASP A 18 -0.44 -12.15 -11.36
C ASP A 18 -0.03 -13.26 -10.38
N ALA A 19 -0.24 -14.52 -10.78
CA ALA A 19 0.05 -15.69 -9.96
C ALA A 19 1.54 -15.80 -9.55
N SER A 20 2.46 -15.37 -10.43
CA SER A 20 3.90 -15.37 -10.16
C SER A 20 4.29 -14.33 -9.11
N CYS A 21 3.59 -13.20 -9.05
CA CYS A 21 3.81 -12.17 -8.03
C CYS A 21 3.15 -12.54 -6.69
N ASN A 22 1.92 -13.06 -6.73
CA ASN A 22 1.14 -13.35 -5.53
C ASN A 22 1.80 -14.38 -4.60
N ILE A 23 2.65 -15.28 -5.14
CA ILE A 23 3.34 -16.32 -4.37
C ILE A 23 4.20 -15.73 -3.23
N CYS A 24 4.85 -14.59 -3.50
CA CYS A 24 5.68 -13.88 -2.54
C CYS A 24 4.85 -12.83 -1.80
N HIS A 25 4.07 -12.05 -2.54
CA HIS A 25 3.31 -10.92 -2.03
C HIS A 25 2.28 -11.31 -0.95
N LYS A 26 1.64 -12.49 -1.06
CA LYS A 26 0.74 -13.01 -0.02
C LYS A 26 1.37 -13.08 1.39
N LYS A 27 2.69 -13.28 1.47
CA LYS A 27 3.41 -13.35 2.75
C LYS A 27 3.97 -12.01 3.21
N MET A 28 4.39 -11.15 2.28
CA MET A 28 5.11 -9.91 2.59
C MET A 28 4.16 -8.72 2.78
N ASP A 29 3.11 -8.63 1.97
CA ASP A 29 2.22 -7.47 1.92
C ASP A 29 1.50 -7.16 3.24
N PRO A 30 1.06 -8.15 4.04
CA PRO A 30 0.42 -7.84 5.32
C PRO A 30 1.32 -7.02 6.25
N LEU A 31 2.63 -7.26 6.23
CA LEU A 31 3.59 -6.49 7.04
C LEU A 31 3.84 -5.11 6.42
N GLY A 32 4.05 -5.04 5.12
CA GLY A 32 4.30 -3.77 4.41
C GLY A 32 3.13 -2.81 4.52
N ILE A 33 1.92 -3.26 4.19
CA ILE A 33 0.70 -2.46 4.23
C ILE A 33 0.40 -1.96 5.64
N ALA A 34 0.61 -2.79 6.66
CA ALA A 34 0.42 -2.39 8.05
C ALA A 34 1.35 -1.25 8.49
N LEU A 35 2.48 -1.07 7.81
CA LEU A 35 3.48 -0.04 8.11
C LEU A 35 3.40 1.18 7.19
N GLU A 36 2.47 1.23 6.25
CA GLU A 36 2.36 2.35 5.31
C GLU A 36 2.04 3.70 5.96
N ASN A 37 1.57 3.72 7.21
CA ASN A 37 1.43 4.97 7.95
C ASN A 37 2.78 5.57 8.39
N PHE A 38 3.90 4.87 8.23
CA PHE A 38 5.21 5.43 8.48
C PHE A 38 5.81 5.94 7.16
N ASP A 39 6.41 7.13 7.20
CA ASP A 39 7.28 7.58 6.12
C ASP A 39 8.69 6.96 6.23
N VAL A 40 9.55 7.30 5.27
CA VAL A 40 10.92 6.78 5.18
C VAL A 40 11.82 7.14 6.37
N ILE A 41 11.44 8.13 7.19
CA ILE A 41 12.16 8.52 8.41
C ILE A 41 11.40 8.10 9.69
N GLY A 42 10.32 7.34 9.57
CA GLY A 42 9.54 6.79 10.68
C GLY A 42 8.50 7.73 11.29
N ARG A 43 8.13 8.83 10.62
CA ARG A 43 7.02 9.69 11.08
C ARG A 43 5.68 9.11 10.66
N TRP A 44 4.70 9.26 11.54
CA TRP A 44 3.32 8.89 11.23
C TRP A 44 2.70 9.84 10.19
N ARG A 45 1.95 9.28 9.24
CA ARG A 45 1.18 9.98 8.23
C ARG A 45 -0.15 9.27 7.96
N ASP A 46 -1.21 10.05 7.84
CA ASP A 46 -2.52 9.53 7.41
C ASP A 46 -2.71 9.66 5.90
N GLN A 47 -1.84 10.42 5.23
CA GLN A 47 -1.93 10.69 3.79
C GLN A 47 -0.54 10.81 3.16
N TYR A 48 -0.40 10.34 1.92
CA TYR A 48 0.79 10.56 1.09
C TYR A 48 0.79 12.00 0.57
N THR A 49 1.92 12.69 0.69
CA THR A 49 2.09 14.08 0.18
C THR A 49 2.83 14.14 -1.16
N ASP A 50 3.54 13.07 -1.54
CA ASP A 50 4.24 12.96 -2.82
C ASP A 50 4.09 11.54 -3.37
N VAL A 51 3.15 11.37 -4.30
CA VAL A 51 3.00 10.14 -5.10
C VAL A 51 3.31 10.41 -6.57
N SER A 52 4.09 11.46 -6.86
CA SER A 52 4.35 11.89 -8.25
C SER A 52 5.00 10.81 -9.12
N ASN A 53 5.66 9.82 -8.50
CA ASN A 53 6.22 8.64 -9.15
C ASN A 53 5.19 7.55 -9.49
N TYR A 54 4.01 7.58 -8.86
CA TYR A 54 2.93 6.62 -9.04
C TYR A 54 1.71 7.22 -9.75
N ALA A 55 1.53 8.54 -9.70
CA ALA A 55 0.44 9.23 -10.37
C ALA A 55 0.66 9.31 -11.89
N PRO A 56 -0.37 9.05 -12.73
CA PRO A 56 -0.29 9.28 -14.16
C PRO A 56 0.03 10.77 -14.43
N THR A 57 0.84 11.01 -15.46
CA THR A 57 1.44 12.32 -15.79
C THR A 57 0.46 13.49 -15.89
N ALA A 58 -0.84 13.22 -16.07
CA ALA A 58 -1.92 14.19 -16.13
C ALA A 58 -2.34 14.78 -14.76
N ASN A 59 -1.96 14.16 -13.63
CA ASN A 59 -2.39 14.57 -12.29
C ASN A 59 -1.22 14.81 -11.33
N LYS A 60 -0.16 15.47 -11.80
CA LYS A 60 0.97 15.95 -10.96
C LYS A 60 0.61 17.11 -10.04
N LYS A 61 -0.68 17.39 -9.78
CA LYS A 61 -1.09 18.38 -8.78
C LYS A 61 -1.05 17.72 -7.40
N GLY A 62 0.15 17.50 -6.86
CA GLY A 62 0.44 17.19 -5.44
C GLY A 62 -0.73 16.59 -4.66
N GLY A 63 -1.29 15.49 -5.16
CA GLY A 63 -2.53 14.94 -4.65
C GLY A 63 -2.24 14.31 -3.30
N ARG A 64 -3.02 14.69 -2.28
CA ARG A 64 -2.91 14.10 -0.96
C ARG A 64 -3.83 12.88 -0.92
N PHE A 65 -3.26 11.68 -0.99
CA PHE A 65 -4.02 10.42 -1.00
C PHE A 65 -4.02 9.79 0.39
N PRO A 66 -5.13 9.23 0.88
CA PRO A 66 -5.15 8.55 2.18
C PRO A 66 -4.24 7.32 2.18
N VAL A 67 -3.60 7.07 3.31
CA VAL A 67 -2.95 5.79 3.58
C VAL A 67 -4.02 4.76 3.91
N ASP A 68 -4.02 3.64 3.18
CA ASP A 68 -4.85 2.49 3.52
C ASP A 68 -3.97 1.37 4.09
N ALA A 69 -3.95 1.28 5.42
CA ALA A 69 -3.18 0.28 6.16
C ALA A 69 -3.99 -0.98 6.51
N ARG A 70 -5.17 -1.17 5.89
CA ARG A 70 -6.01 -2.35 6.11
C ARG A 70 -5.48 -3.53 5.31
N THR A 71 -5.32 -4.66 5.99
CA THR A 71 -4.80 -5.88 5.39
C THR A 71 -5.32 -7.13 6.10
N VAL A 72 -4.97 -8.29 5.56
CA VAL A 72 -5.37 -9.60 6.10
C VAL A 72 -4.12 -10.35 6.48
N HIS A 73 -4.09 -10.85 7.71
CA HIS A 73 -2.98 -11.65 8.21
C HIS A 73 -2.96 -13.03 7.57
N LEU A 74 -1.84 -13.75 7.73
CA LEU A 74 -1.64 -15.08 7.14
C LEU A 74 -2.66 -16.12 7.64
N ASP A 75 -3.19 -15.92 8.85
CA ASP A 75 -4.25 -16.73 9.46
C ASP A 75 -5.66 -16.37 8.96
N GLY A 76 -5.80 -15.37 8.07
CA GLY A 76 -7.09 -14.88 7.55
C GLY A 76 -7.74 -13.78 8.38
N ARG A 77 -7.14 -13.35 9.50
CA ARG A 77 -7.65 -12.26 10.33
C ARG A 77 -7.44 -10.91 9.66
N ALA A 78 -8.50 -10.13 9.50
CA ALA A 78 -8.37 -8.73 9.08
C ALA A 78 -7.76 -7.87 10.20
N PHE A 79 -6.90 -6.93 9.84
CA PHE A 79 -6.35 -5.94 10.77
C PHE A 79 -5.94 -4.66 10.06
N GLU A 80 -5.69 -3.62 10.85
CA GLU A 80 -5.32 -2.29 10.35
C GLU A 80 -4.12 -1.75 11.13
N GLY A 81 -3.15 -1.23 10.39
CA GLY A 81 -1.99 -0.58 10.95
C GLY A 81 -1.04 -1.50 11.74
N PRO A 82 0.03 -0.93 12.31
CA PRO A 82 1.03 -1.70 13.05
C PRO A 82 0.47 -2.34 14.32
N GLN A 83 -0.60 -1.79 14.90
CA GLN A 83 -1.19 -2.27 16.14
C GLN A 83 -1.85 -3.65 15.98
N GLY A 84 -2.21 -4.01 14.74
CA GLY A 84 -2.79 -5.30 14.40
C GLY A 84 -1.78 -6.42 14.13
N LEU A 85 -0.49 -6.10 14.08
CA LEU A 85 0.64 -7.04 13.96
C LEU A 85 0.93 -7.73 15.30
N LYS A 86 -0.02 -8.56 15.73
CA LYS A 86 0.08 -9.42 16.91
C LYS A 86 0.03 -10.88 16.50
#